data_AF-A0A3P8UFL7-F1
#
_entry.id   AF-A0A3P8UFL7-F1
#
_cell.length_a   1.000
_cell.length_b   1.000
_cell.length_c   1.000
_cell.angle_alpha   90.00
_cell.angle_beta   90.00
_cell.angle_gamma   90.00
#
_symmetry.space_group_name_H-M   'P 1'
#
loop_
_entity.id
_entity.type
_entity.pdbx_description
1 polymer ?
#
loop_
_entity_poly.entity_id
_entity_poly.type
_entity_poly.pdbx_seq_one_letter_code
_entity_poly.pdbx_strand_id
1 'polypeptide(L)'
;HSFNVYLCFSTTQEEEQPAEDQDHQEEEEEEQKEEQEANGGEPDVFHNICLFFFSLFRPFIMPNLIPPKIPDGEKVDFDDIHRKRMEKDLMELQTLIEVHFDSRKKEEEELIHLKERIEKRRSERAEQQRIRSEREKERQKRLEDERARKEEEEAKRRAEDDAKKKKTLTSLHFGGYMQKLTEKRSGKRQTEREKKKKILGDRRKSLDIENVGSDKLREKAQEMWQWMHQLEAEKFDLQYQFTRQKYEINVLRNRVSDHLKT
;
A
#
# COMPACT_ATOMS: atom_id res chain seq x y z
N HIS A 1 29.44 -52.82 3.14
CA HIS A 1 30.45 -53.04 4.19
C HIS A 1 31.66 -52.19 3.86
N SER A 2 32.18 -51.26 4.66
CA SER A 2 31.73 -50.55 5.86
C SER A 2 32.99 -49.80 6.32
N PHE A 3 32.88 -48.48 6.58
CA PHE A 3 33.74 -47.70 7.48
C PHE A 3 35.19 -47.44 7.01
N ASN A 4 35.91 -46.35 7.32
CA ASN A 4 35.76 -45.03 7.99
C ASN A 4 37.24 -44.49 8.01
N VAL A 5 37.59 -43.22 7.80
CA VAL A 5 37.98 -42.24 8.84
C VAL A 5 38.97 -41.21 8.23
N TYR A 6 38.62 -39.92 8.32
CA TYR A 6 39.40 -38.68 8.57
C TYR A 6 40.84 -38.43 8.07
N LEU A 7 41.06 -37.28 7.41
CA LEU A 7 41.79 -36.07 7.90
C LEU A 7 41.86 -35.04 6.74
N CYS A 8 41.11 -33.93 6.75
CA CYS A 8 41.45 -32.60 7.29
C CYS A 8 42.69 -31.91 6.65
N PHE A 9 42.47 -30.97 5.72
CA PHE A 9 43.29 -29.76 5.59
C PHE A 9 42.47 -28.61 5.01
N SER A 10 42.41 -27.54 5.81
CA SER A 10 41.69 -26.28 5.61
C SER A 10 42.48 -25.32 4.71
N THR A 11 41.80 -24.49 3.92
CA THR A 11 41.94 -23.00 3.92
C THR A 11 40.96 -22.37 2.91
N THR A 12 39.92 -21.73 3.46
CA THR A 12 39.37 -20.41 3.13
C THR A 12 39.16 -20.02 1.66
N GLN A 13 37.90 -20.09 1.22
CA GLN A 13 37.35 -19.17 0.23
C GLN A 13 36.07 -18.56 0.83
N GLU A 14 36.16 -17.25 1.05
CA GLU A 14 35.12 -16.38 1.58
C GLU A 14 34.14 -16.11 0.43
N GLU A 15 32.98 -16.76 0.46
CA GLU A 15 31.89 -16.56 -0.50
C GLU A 15 30.78 -15.79 0.23
N GLU A 16 30.70 -14.50 -0.04
CA GLU A 16 29.71 -13.56 0.49
C GLU A 16 28.36 -13.84 -0.20
N GLN A 17 27.47 -14.53 0.50
CA GLN A 17 26.08 -14.77 0.07
C GLN A 17 25.19 -13.55 0.41
N PRO A 18 24.22 -13.21 -0.45
CA PRO A 18 23.34 -12.06 -0.23
C PRO A 18 22.39 -12.33 0.95
N ALA A 19 22.43 -11.43 1.93
CA ALA A 19 21.58 -11.39 3.12
C ALA A 19 20.16 -10.87 2.79
N GLU A 20 19.43 -11.57 1.92
CA GLU A 20 18.02 -11.23 1.61
C GLU A 20 17.01 -12.29 2.10
N ASP A 21 17.45 -13.45 2.60
CA ASP A 21 16.54 -14.52 3.07
C ASP A 21 16.27 -14.49 4.60
N GLN A 22 16.87 -13.57 5.36
CA GLN A 22 16.62 -13.47 6.81
C GLN A 22 15.42 -12.58 7.16
N ASP A 23 15.10 -11.57 6.34
CA ASP A 23 13.98 -10.65 6.62
C ASP A 23 12.61 -11.30 6.35
N HIS A 24 12.51 -12.27 5.44
CA HIS A 24 11.25 -12.97 5.16
C HIS A 24 10.89 -14.07 6.17
N GLN A 25 11.87 -14.63 6.89
CA GLN A 25 11.58 -15.56 7.98
C GLN A 25 11.17 -14.84 9.27
N GLU A 26 11.63 -13.60 9.48
CA GLU A 26 11.16 -12.76 10.57
C GLU A 26 9.75 -12.20 10.32
N GLU A 27 9.37 -11.90 9.06
CA GLU A 27 8.01 -11.49 8.70
C GLU A 27 6.97 -12.61 8.91
N GLU A 28 7.27 -13.88 8.55
CA GLU A 28 6.33 -14.99 8.79
C GLU A 28 6.21 -15.39 10.27
N GLU A 29 7.27 -15.24 11.08
CA GLU A 29 7.19 -15.49 12.54
C GLU A 29 6.49 -14.36 13.32
N GLU A 30 6.57 -13.10 12.88
CA GLU A 30 5.81 -12.00 13.49
C GLU A 30 4.32 -12.07 13.10
N GLU A 31 3.98 -12.43 11.86
CA GLU A 31 2.59 -12.57 11.42
C GLU A 31 1.90 -13.79 12.08
N GLN A 32 2.63 -14.89 12.31
CA GLN A 32 2.09 -16.06 13.02
C GLN A 32 2.04 -15.90 14.55
N LYS A 33 2.89 -15.05 15.16
CA LYS A 33 2.78 -14.71 16.59
C LYS A 33 1.63 -13.74 16.87
N GLU A 34 1.34 -12.78 15.98
CA GLU A 34 0.19 -11.88 16.18
C GLU A 34 -1.17 -12.57 15.94
N GLU A 35 -1.25 -13.59 15.07
CA GLU A 35 -2.50 -14.36 14.90
C GLU A 35 -2.80 -15.31 16.07
N GLN A 36 -1.78 -15.73 16.82
CA GLN A 36 -1.96 -16.54 18.05
C GLN A 36 -2.19 -15.70 19.31
N GLU A 37 -1.71 -14.45 19.36
CA GLU A 37 -2.04 -13.54 20.47
C GLU A 37 -3.40 -12.85 20.33
N ALA A 38 -4.04 -12.90 19.16
CA ALA A 38 -5.42 -12.44 18.97
C ALA A 38 -6.49 -13.42 19.51
N ASN A 39 -6.11 -14.61 19.98
CA ASN A 39 -7.01 -15.63 20.55
C ASN A 39 -6.71 -15.97 22.02
N GLY A 40 -5.99 -15.11 22.73
CA GLY A 40 -5.68 -15.28 24.15
C GLY A 40 -6.25 -14.17 25.00
N GLY A 41 -7.53 -14.25 25.39
CA GLY A 41 -8.13 -13.23 26.26
C GLY A 41 -9.57 -13.49 26.67
N GLU A 42 -9.71 -14.17 27.80
CA GLU A 42 -10.77 -14.01 28.81
C GLU A 42 -12.15 -14.67 28.59
N PRO A 43 -12.45 -15.76 29.35
CA PRO A 43 -13.77 -16.39 29.43
C PRO A 43 -14.80 -15.63 30.30
N ASP A 44 -14.67 -14.31 30.48
CA ASP A 44 -15.43 -13.55 31.49
C ASP A 44 -16.73 -12.90 30.99
N VAL A 45 -16.91 -12.75 29.67
CA VAL A 45 -18.16 -12.17 29.13
C VAL A 45 -19.30 -13.19 29.13
N PHE A 46 -18.99 -14.47 28.86
CA PHE A 46 -19.98 -15.55 28.96
C PHE A 46 -20.30 -15.89 30.43
N HIS A 47 -19.33 -15.79 31.34
CA HIS A 47 -19.58 -15.92 32.77
C HIS A 47 -20.39 -14.75 33.33
N ASN A 48 -20.17 -13.50 32.87
CA ASN A 48 -20.98 -12.36 33.30
C ASN A 48 -22.41 -12.39 32.78
N ILE A 49 -22.63 -12.78 31.52
CA ILE A 49 -23.99 -12.92 30.97
C ILE A 49 -24.72 -14.10 31.62
N CYS A 50 -24.02 -15.20 31.93
CA CYS A 50 -24.59 -16.36 32.62
C CYS A 50 -24.83 -16.06 34.12
N LEU A 51 -23.95 -15.31 34.80
CA LEU A 51 -24.16 -14.83 36.17
C LEU A 51 -25.31 -13.81 36.25
N PHE A 52 -25.49 -12.96 35.25
CA PHE A 52 -26.59 -12.01 35.17
C PHE A 52 -27.95 -12.73 34.97
N PHE A 53 -28.00 -13.73 34.08
CA PHE A 53 -29.19 -14.57 33.89
C PHE A 53 -29.48 -15.50 35.09
N PHE A 54 -28.44 -16.04 35.75
CA PHE A 54 -28.58 -16.90 36.94
C PHE A 54 -28.94 -16.09 38.20
N SER A 55 -28.50 -14.84 38.30
CA SER A 55 -28.86 -13.93 39.40
C SER A 55 -30.30 -13.44 39.32
N LEU A 56 -30.89 -13.37 38.12
CA LEU A 56 -32.31 -13.01 37.93
C LEU A 56 -33.26 -14.19 38.20
N PHE A 57 -32.74 -15.42 38.25
CA PHE A 57 -33.51 -16.67 38.42
C PHE A 57 -33.10 -17.48 39.65
N ARG A 58 -32.64 -16.83 40.71
CA ARG A 58 -32.48 -17.50 42.01
C ARG A 58 -33.87 -17.79 42.58
N PRO A 59 -34.25 -19.05 42.86
CA PRO A 59 -35.52 -19.32 43.53
C PRO A 59 -35.47 -18.66 44.91
N PHE A 60 -36.38 -17.72 45.12
CA PHE A 60 -36.65 -17.12 46.42
C PHE A 60 -37.08 -18.24 47.36
N ILE A 61 -36.13 -18.80 48.12
CA ILE A 61 -36.44 -19.73 49.22
C ILE A 61 -37.12 -18.89 50.29
N MET A 62 -38.45 -18.96 50.34
CA MET A 62 -39.23 -18.36 51.42
C MET A 62 -38.75 -18.95 52.76
N PRO A 63 -38.29 -18.14 53.72
CA PRO A 63 -38.15 -18.62 55.09
C PRO A 63 -39.54 -18.99 55.62
N ASN A 64 -39.64 -20.13 56.30
CA ASN A 64 -40.86 -20.63 56.94
C ASN A 64 -41.63 -19.50 57.62
N LEU A 65 -42.85 -19.23 57.14
CA LEU A 65 -43.82 -18.34 57.76
C LEU A 65 -44.25 -18.94 59.12
N ILE A 66 -43.55 -18.55 60.18
CA ILE A 66 -44.17 -18.51 61.51
C ILE A 66 -45.06 -17.27 61.50
N PRO A 67 -46.39 -17.41 61.69
CA PRO A 67 -47.29 -16.27 61.73
C PRO A 67 -46.82 -15.30 62.81
N PRO A 68 -46.42 -14.05 62.46
CA PRO A 68 -46.12 -13.05 63.47
C PRO A 68 -47.41 -12.80 64.24
N LYS A 69 -47.39 -13.11 65.55
CA LYS A 69 -48.43 -12.70 66.47
C LYS A 69 -48.52 -11.18 66.40
N ILE A 70 -49.65 -10.68 65.89
CA ILE A 70 -50.03 -9.27 65.94
C ILE A 70 -50.11 -8.88 67.43
N PRO A 71 -49.28 -7.96 67.93
CA PRO A 71 -49.61 -7.23 69.15
C PRO A 71 -50.71 -6.23 68.78
N ASP A 72 -51.83 -6.34 69.49
CA ASP A 72 -53.02 -5.51 69.32
C ASP A 72 -52.72 -4.00 69.31
N GLY A 73 -53.28 -3.32 68.31
CA GLY A 73 -53.91 -2.02 68.53
C GLY A 73 -53.03 -0.78 68.53
N GLU A 74 -52.30 -0.51 67.45
CA GLU A 74 -51.93 0.87 67.09
C GLU A 74 -52.49 1.20 65.71
N LYS A 75 -53.30 2.27 65.62
CA LYS A 75 -54.01 2.70 64.41
C LYS A 75 -53.02 2.82 63.26
N VAL A 76 -53.17 1.96 62.26
CA VAL A 76 -52.44 2.09 60.99
C VAL A 76 -52.98 3.30 60.25
N ASP A 77 -52.26 4.41 60.28
CA ASP A 77 -52.60 5.63 59.55
C ASP A 77 -52.36 5.41 58.05
N PHE A 78 -53.45 5.24 57.28
CA PHE A 78 -53.39 5.05 55.82
C PHE A 78 -52.73 6.23 55.09
N ASP A 79 -52.85 7.45 55.64
CA ASP A 79 -52.17 8.64 55.11
C ASP A 79 -50.64 8.55 55.29
N ASP A 80 -50.16 7.90 56.35
CA ASP A 80 -48.72 7.68 56.56
C ASP A 80 -48.16 6.66 55.58
N ILE A 81 -48.93 5.61 55.27
CA ILE A 81 -48.57 4.64 54.22
C ILE A 81 -48.51 5.32 52.85
N HIS A 82 -49.45 6.21 52.54
CA HIS A 82 -49.46 6.91 51.25
C HIS A 82 -48.29 7.90 51.14
N ARG A 83 -47.98 8.67 52.19
CA ARG A 83 -46.80 9.55 52.23
C ARG A 83 -45.50 8.76 52.07
N LYS A 84 -45.32 7.67 52.81
CA LYS A 84 -44.13 6.80 52.70
C LYS A 84 -43.99 6.16 51.33
N ARG A 85 -45.09 5.88 50.64
CA ARG A 85 -45.05 5.42 49.25
C ARG A 85 -44.54 6.52 48.33
N MET A 86 -45.14 7.71 48.38
CA MET A 86 -44.73 8.85 47.55
C MET A 86 -43.27 9.26 47.79
N GLU A 87 -42.81 9.24 49.04
CA GLU A 87 -41.43 9.55 49.40
C GLU A 87 -40.45 8.50 48.85
N LYS A 88 -40.79 7.22 48.95
CA LYS A 88 -39.98 6.13 48.39
C LYS A 88 -39.91 6.21 46.86
N ASP A 89 -41.04 6.40 46.20
CA ASP A 89 -41.11 6.50 44.74
C ASP A 89 -40.30 7.71 44.25
N LEU A 90 -40.32 8.83 44.98
CA LEU A 90 -39.51 10.01 44.68
C LEU A 90 -38.01 9.74 44.86
N MET A 91 -37.62 9.07 45.95
CA MET A 91 -36.23 8.69 46.19
C MET A 91 -35.71 7.67 45.17
N GLU A 92 -36.53 6.70 44.78
CA GLU A 92 -36.20 5.70 43.77
C GLU A 92 -36.03 6.34 42.40
N LEU A 93 -36.92 7.26 42.02
CA LEU A 93 -36.80 8.04 40.79
C LEU A 93 -35.52 8.88 40.79
N GLN A 94 -35.21 9.57 41.89
CA GLN A 94 -33.97 10.35 42.00
C GLN A 94 -32.72 9.46 41.87
N THR A 95 -32.71 8.31 42.53
CA THR A 95 -31.60 7.35 42.45
C THR A 95 -31.46 6.80 41.03
N LEU A 96 -32.55 6.47 40.36
CA LEU A 96 -32.52 5.96 38.98
C LEU A 96 -32.00 7.01 37.99
N ILE A 97 -32.39 8.28 38.19
CA ILE A 97 -31.89 9.40 37.41
C ILE A 97 -30.37 9.53 37.59
N GLU A 98 -29.89 9.59 38.84
CA GLU A 98 -28.47 9.71 39.16
C GLU A 98 -27.65 8.55 38.60
N VAL A 99 -28.11 7.31 38.80
CA VAL A 99 -27.46 6.10 38.26
C VAL A 99 -27.41 6.11 36.73
N HIS A 100 -28.48 6.54 36.06
CA HIS A 100 -28.49 6.59 34.59
C HIS A 100 -27.48 7.61 34.05
N PHE A 101 -27.43 8.81 34.63
CA PHE A 101 -26.47 9.84 34.21
C PHE A 101 -25.02 9.44 34.51
N ASP A 102 -24.76 8.87 35.69
CA ASP A 102 -23.42 8.43 36.06
C ASP A 102 -22.95 7.24 35.22
N SER A 103 -23.84 6.28 34.89
CA SER A 103 -23.52 5.16 33.99
C SER A 103 -23.18 5.67 32.60
N ARG A 104 -24.04 6.52 32.03
CA ARG A 104 -23.84 7.11 30.69
C ARG A 104 -22.57 7.94 30.62
N LYS A 105 -22.29 8.73 31.65
CA LYS A 105 -21.08 9.55 31.71
C LYS A 105 -19.81 8.69 31.74
N LYS A 106 -19.77 7.63 32.56
CA LYS A 106 -18.64 6.70 32.60
C LYS A 106 -18.44 5.97 31.27
N GLU A 107 -19.51 5.48 30.66
CA GLU A 107 -19.46 4.85 29.33
C GLU A 107 -18.93 5.81 28.26
N GLU A 108 -19.36 7.08 28.29
CA GLU A 108 -18.90 8.10 27.34
C GLU A 108 -17.42 8.44 27.55
N GLU A 109 -16.96 8.58 28.81
CA GLU A 109 -15.55 8.81 29.14
C GLU A 109 -14.67 7.63 28.69
N GLU A 110 -15.10 6.39 28.91
CA GLU A 110 -14.41 5.18 28.45
C GLU A 110 -14.34 5.11 26.93
N LEU A 111 -15.44 5.43 26.24
CA LEU A 111 -15.49 5.44 24.79
C LEU A 111 -14.59 6.53 24.20
N ILE A 112 -14.55 7.71 24.82
CA ILE A 112 -13.65 8.80 24.44
C ILE A 112 -12.19 8.36 24.61
N HIS A 113 -11.83 7.79 25.76
CA HIS A 113 -10.46 7.33 26.02
C HIS A 113 -10.04 6.20 25.07
N LEU A 114 -10.96 5.29 24.72
CA LEU A 114 -10.70 4.24 23.73
C LEU A 114 -10.49 4.83 22.33
N LYS A 115 -11.33 5.78 21.92
CA LYS A 115 -11.19 6.48 20.63
C LYS A 115 -9.88 7.25 20.56
N GLU A 116 -9.50 7.96 21.62
CA GLU A 116 -8.23 8.69 21.70
C GLU A 116 -7.03 7.75 21.55
N ARG A 117 -7.07 6.57 22.18
CA ARG A 117 -6.00 5.56 22.05
C ARG A 117 -5.92 4.95 20.65
N ILE A 118 -7.07 4.73 20.00
CA ILE A 118 -7.11 4.27 18.61
C ILE A 118 -6.56 5.35 17.67
N GLU A 119 -6.98 6.60 17.86
CA GLU A 119 -6.56 7.73 17.05
C GLU A 119 -5.05 7.98 17.22
N LYS A 120 -4.54 7.91 18.45
CA LYS A 120 -3.10 7.96 18.73
C LYS A 120 -2.34 6.87 17.97
N ARG A 121 -2.75 5.61 18.07
CA ARG A 121 -2.11 4.50 17.32
C ARG A 121 -2.22 4.65 15.80
N ARG A 122 -3.29 5.26 15.28
CA ARG A 122 -3.42 5.57 13.84
C ARG A 122 -2.46 6.68 13.43
N SER A 123 -2.37 7.74 14.22
CA SER A 123 -1.46 8.86 13.97
C SER A 123 0.01 8.42 14.03
N GLU A 124 0.38 7.55 14.98
CA GLU A 124 1.72 6.98 15.11
C GLU A 124 2.09 6.12 13.88
N ARG A 125 1.17 5.26 13.41
CA ARG A 125 1.40 4.49 12.17
C ARG A 125 1.51 5.38 10.94
N ALA A 126 0.67 6.41 10.84
CA ALA A 126 0.74 7.38 9.73
C ALA A 126 2.06 8.16 9.75
N GLU A 127 2.55 8.53 10.93
CA GLU A 127 3.82 9.21 11.12
C GLU A 127 5.01 8.30 10.81
N GLN A 128 5.00 7.04 11.28
CA GLN A 128 6.00 6.04 10.92
C GLN A 128 6.08 5.85 9.41
N GLN A 129 4.93 5.73 8.73
CA GLN A 129 4.88 5.60 7.28
C GLN A 129 5.42 6.86 6.57
N ARG A 130 5.09 8.06 7.08
CA ARG A 130 5.63 9.32 6.58
C ARG A 130 7.15 9.35 6.70
N ILE A 131 7.69 9.01 7.86
CA ILE A 131 9.13 8.97 8.12
C ILE A 131 9.82 7.96 7.21
N ARG A 132 9.27 6.75 7.03
CA ARG A 132 9.79 5.76 6.08
C ARG A 132 9.81 6.31 4.65
N SER A 133 8.71 6.90 4.20
CA SER A 133 8.62 7.50 2.86
C SER A 133 9.59 8.67 2.65
N GLU A 134 9.83 9.47 3.69
CA GLU A 134 10.76 10.60 3.64
C GLU A 134 12.21 10.14 3.60
N ARG A 135 12.58 9.15 4.42
CA ARG A 135 13.92 8.53 4.37
C ARG A 135 14.20 7.88 3.02
N GLU A 136 13.22 7.19 2.44
CA GLU A 136 13.35 6.56 1.13
C GLU A 136 13.50 7.62 0.03
N LYS A 137 12.69 8.67 0.08
CA LYS A 137 12.81 9.82 -0.84
C LYS A 137 14.15 10.52 -0.70
N GLU A 138 14.70 10.64 0.51
CA GLU A 138 16.03 11.21 0.75
C GLU A 138 17.13 10.32 0.17
N ARG A 139 17.06 9.00 0.36
CA ARG A 139 18.01 8.05 -0.25
C ARG A 139 17.99 8.13 -1.76
N GLN A 140 16.80 8.12 -2.35
CA GLN A 140 16.62 8.24 -3.79
C GLN A 140 17.17 9.58 -4.30
N LYS A 141 16.89 10.68 -3.59
CA LYS A 141 17.43 12.00 -3.93
C LYS A 141 18.95 12.05 -3.84
N ARG A 142 19.58 11.44 -2.82
CA ARG A 142 21.05 11.38 -2.71
C ARG A 142 21.68 10.61 -3.88
N LEU A 143 21.07 9.50 -4.28
CA LEU A 143 21.53 8.71 -5.43
C LEU A 143 21.37 9.49 -6.75
N GLU A 144 20.27 10.24 -6.89
CA GLU A 144 20.03 11.11 -8.05
C GLU A 144 20.99 12.30 -8.08
N ASP A 145 21.25 12.95 -6.94
CA ASP A 145 22.20 14.07 -6.82
C ASP A 145 23.65 13.60 -7.06
N GLU A 146 24.05 12.41 -6.58
CA GLU A 146 25.36 11.83 -6.86
C GLU A 146 25.51 11.45 -8.34
N ARG A 147 24.45 10.88 -8.93
CA ARG A 147 24.40 10.58 -10.38
C ARG A 147 24.47 11.87 -11.20
N ALA A 148 23.75 12.92 -10.80
CA ALA A 148 23.74 14.21 -11.48
C ALA A 148 25.12 14.88 -11.39
N ARG A 149 25.78 14.86 -10.23
CA ARG A 149 27.14 15.39 -10.07
C ARG A 149 28.16 14.62 -10.91
N LYS A 150 28.06 13.29 -10.95
CA LYS A 150 28.91 12.45 -11.80
C LYS A 150 28.66 12.69 -13.30
N GLU A 151 27.41 12.94 -13.68
CA GLU A 151 27.04 13.30 -15.05
C GLU A 151 27.55 14.70 -15.43
N GLU A 152 27.51 15.67 -14.51
CA GLU A 152 28.03 17.02 -14.71
C GLU A 152 29.58 17.02 -14.84
N GLU A 153 30.28 16.28 -13.99
CA GLU A 153 31.73 16.11 -14.08
C GLU A 153 32.14 15.34 -15.35
N GLU A 154 31.38 14.33 -15.77
CA GLU A 154 31.63 13.62 -17.03
C GLU A 154 31.31 14.47 -18.26
N ALA A 155 30.28 15.31 -18.21
CA ALA A 155 29.94 16.27 -19.27
C ALA A 155 31.03 17.33 -19.40
N LYS A 156 31.56 17.86 -18.29
CA LYS A 156 32.68 18.80 -18.29
C LYS A 156 33.95 18.17 -18.84
N ARG A 157 34.29 16.93 -18.42
CA ARG A 157 35.46 16.20 -18.95
C ARG A 157 35.31 15.91 -20.44
N ARG A 158 34.11 15.53 -20.92
CA ARG A 158 33.84 15.34 -22.35
C ARG A 158 33.98 16.63 -23.14
N ALA A 159 33.52 17.76 -22.61
CA ALA A 159 33.67 19.06 -23.26
C ALA A 159 35.16 19.49 -23.34
N GLU A 160 35.94 19.26 -22.29
CA GLU A 160 37.38 19.54 -22.28
C GLU A 160 38.17 18.61 -23.22
N ASP A 161 37.81 17.32 -23.27
CA ASP A 161 38.41 16.34 -24.17
C ASP A 161 38.06 16.64 -25.64
N ASP A 162 36.83 17.07 -25.94
CA ASP A 162 36.43 17.45 -27.30
C ASP A 162 37.07 18.77 -27.72
N ALA A 163 37.28 19.72 -26.80
CA ALA A 163 38.07 20.92 -27.06
C ALA A 163 39.55 20.60 -27.30
N LYS A 164 40.15 19.68 -26.52
CA LYS A 164 41.54 19.22 -26.72
C LYS A 164 41.69 18.41 -28.02
N LYS A 165 40.75 17.51 -28.32
CA LYS A 165 40.70 16.74 -29.58
C LYS A 165 40.48 17.64 -30.78
N LYS A 166 39.61 18.65 -30.70
CA LYS A 166 39.44 19.63 -31.79
C LYS A 166 40.74 20.43 -32.03
N LYS A 167 41.52 20.70 -30.98
CA LYS A 167 42.83 21.35 -31.09
C LYS A 167 43.92 20.44 -31.67
N THR A 168 43.87 19.12 -31.45
CA THR A 168 44.87 18.16 -31.96
C THR A 168 44.48 17.49 -33.28
N LEU A 169 43.18 17.39 -33.60
CA LEU A 169 42.65 16.68 -34.77
C LEU A 169 42.43 17.58 -36.00
N THR A 170 42.88 18.84 -35.96
CA THR A 170 42.96 19.71 -37.14
C THR A 170 44.03 19.29 -38.16
N SER A 171 44.75 18.17 -37.94
CA SER A 171 45.85 17.77 -38.83
C SER A 171 45.52 16.68 -39.85
N LEU A 172 44.91 15.53 -39.52
CA LEU A 172 44.81 14.46 -40.54
C LEU A 172 43.53 13.63 -40.45
N HIS A 173 43.04 13.26 -41.64
CA HIS A 173 41.84 12.51 -42.00
C HIS A 173 41.63 11.17 -41.25
N PHE A 174 41.30 11.22 -39.94
CA PHE A 174 40.86 10.07 -39.14
C PHE A 174 39.41 10.21 -38.61
N GLY A 175 38.67 11.21 -39.10
CA GLY A 175 37.38 11.64 -38.53
C GLY A 175 36.23 10.62 -38.56
N GLY A 176 36.23 9.65 -39.49
CA GLY A 176 35.06 8.78 -39.71
C GLY A 176 34.81 7.72 -38.62
N TYR A 177 35.87 7.21 -37.98
CA TYR A 177 35.74 6.16 -36.96
C TYR A 177 35.54 6.75 -35.56
N MET A 178 36.23 7.84 -35.24
CA MET A 178 36.09 8.55 -33.97
C MET A 178 34.70 9.18 -33.80
N GLN A 179 34.10 9.69 -34.87
CA GLN A 179 32.77 10.29 -34.83
C GLN A 179 31.67 9.29 -34.41
N LYS A 180 31.76 8.03 -34.85
CA LYS A 180 30.84 6.96 -34.43
C LYS A 180 31.06 6.54 -32.96
N LEU A 181 32.27 6.68 -32.43
CA LEU A 181 32.58 6.37 -31.03
C LEU A 181 32.18 7.51 -30.09
N THR A 182 32.39 8.77 -30.48
CA THR A 182 31.95 9.94 -29.73
C THR A 182 30.42 10.05 -29.71
N GLU A 183 29.74 9.71 -30.82
CA GLU A 183 28.28 9.69 -30.89
C GLU A 183 27.63 8.55 -30.06
N LYS A 184 28.39 7.47 -29.80
CA LYS A 184 28.00 6.41 -28.85
C LYS A 184 28.30 6.74 -27.38
N ARG A 185 29.30 7.59 -27.10
CA ARG A 185 29.68 8.01 -25.72
C ARG A 185 28.97 9.28 -25.25
N SER A 186 28.49 10.13 -26.16
CA SER A 186 27.73 11.34 -25.83
C SER A 186 26.29 10.98 -25.47
N GLY A 187 26.04 10.68 -24.18
CA GLY A 187 24.72 10.52 -23.56
C GLY A 187 23.85 9.48 -24.26
N LYS A 188 23.66 8.30 -23.64
CA LYS A 188 22.95 7.14 -24.20
C LYS A 188 21.68 7.57 -24.95
N ARG A 189 21.81 7.84 -26.26
CA ARG A 189 20.70 8.25 -27.11
C ARG A 189 19.74 7.09 -27.02
N GLN A 190 18.56 7.36 -26.46
CA GLN A 190 17.55 6.34 -26.24
C GLN A 190 17.38 5.57 -27.54
N THR A 191 17.63 4.26 -27.49
CA THR A 191 17.62 3.46 -28.71
C THR A 191 16.21 3.50 -29.31
N GLU A 192 16.07 3.38 -30.63
CA GLU A 192 14.73 3.33 -31.25
C GLU A 192 13.85 2.22 -30.63
N ARG A 193 14.48 1.14 -30.14
CA ARG A 193 13.81 0.09 -29.36
C ARG A 193 13.26 0.62 -28.02
N GLU A 194 14.05 1.36 -27.28
CA GLU A 194 13.63 1.96 -26.00
C GLU A 194 12.57 3.04 -26.22
N LYS A 195 12.69 3.87 -27.27
CA LYS A 195 11.67 4.87 -27.62
C LYS A 195 10.35 4.21 -27.98
N LYS A 196 10.38 3.16 -28.81
CA LYS A 196 9.20 2.36 -29.15
C LYS A 196 8.57 1.76 -27.89
N LYS A 197 9.36 1.18 -27.00
CA LYS A 197 8.86 0.60 -25.74
C LYS A 197 8.22 1.67 -24.85
N LYS A 198 8.84 2.85 -24.74
CA LYS A 198 8.31 3.99 -24.00
C LYS A 198 6.97 4.45 -24.56
N ILE A 199 6.89 4.74 -25.86
CA ILE A 199 5.66 5.20 -26.52
C ILE A 199 4.53 4.16 -26.40
N LEU A 200 4.84 2.87 -26.56
CA LEU A 200 3.83 1.81 -26.38
C LEU A 200 3.38 1.66 -24.92
N GLY A 201 4.30 1.87 -23.96
CA GLY A 201 3.97 1.93 -22.54
C GLY A 201 3.04 3.09 -22.24
N ASP A 202 3.37 4.30 -22.71
CA ASP A 202 2.56 5.52 -22.51
C ASP A 202 1.15 5.38 -23.13
N ARG A 203 1.02 4.66 -24.24
CA ARG A 203 -0.27 4.38 -24.89
C ARG A 203 -1.07 3.27 -24.22
N ARG A 204 -0.44 2.41 -23.42
CA ARG A 204 -1.11 1.27 -22.78
C ARG A 204 -1.84 1.75 -21.54
N LYS A 205 -3.17 1.81 -21.62
CA LYS A 205 -4.03 2.05 -20.46
C LYS A 205 -4.09 0.77 -19.61
N SER A 206 -3.82 0.86 -18.31
CA SER A 206 -4.10 -0.23 -17.38
C SER A 206 -5.62 -0.46 -17.32
N LEU A 207 -6.02 -1.73 -17.17
CA LEU A 207 -7.41 -2.11 -17.01
C LEU A 207 -7.57 -2.66 -15.60
N ASP A 208 -8.38 -1.99 -14.80
CA ASP A 208 -8.83 -2.48 -13.49
C ASP A 208 -10.24 -3.08 -13.67
N ILE A 209 -10.38 -4.37 -13.37
CA ILE A 209 -11.57 -5.17 -13.71
C ILE A 209 -12.15 -5.82 -12.44
N GLU A 210 -11.40 -5.90 -11.34
CA GLU A 210 -11.72 -6.77 -10.20
C GLU A 210 -12.97 -6.33 -9.42
N ASN A 211 -13.27 -5.02 -9.40
CA ASN A 211 -14.37 -4.44 -8.62
C ASN A 211 -15.38 -3.67 -9.49
N VAL A 212 -15.51 -4.00 -10.77
CA VAL A 212 -16.36 -3.29 -11.72
C VAL A 212 -17.71 -4.00 -11.92
N GLY A 213 -18.82 -3.27 -11.75
CA GLY A 213 -20.18 -3.80 -11.98
C GLY A 213 -20.47 -4.13 -13.45
N SER A 214 -21.43 -5.03 -13.70
CA SER A 214 -21.76 -5.58 -15.04
C SER A 214 -22.01 -4.51 -16.11
N ASP A 215 -22.78 -3.46 -15.79
CA ASP A 215 -23.06 -2.38 -16.75
C ASP A 215 -21.81 -1.60 -17.15
N LYS A 216 -20.95 -1.28 -16.17
CA LYS A 216 -19.68 -0.59 -16.40
C LYS A 216 -18.69 -1.47 -17.19
N LEU A 217 -18.71 -2.78 -16.99
CA LEU A 217 -17.91 -3.72 -17.78
C LEU A 217 -18.33 -3.72 -19.26
N ARG A 218 -19.64 -3.64 -19.53
CA ARG A 218 -20.17 -3.56 -20.91
C ARG A 218 -19.74 -2.27 -21.60
N GLU A 219 -19.80 -1.14 -20.90
CA GLU A 219 -19.29 0.15 -21.41
C GLU A 219 -17.78 0.09 -21.68
N LYS A 220 -16.99 -0.46 -20.76
CA LYS A 220 -15.54 -0.63 -20.93
C LYS A 220 -15.19 -1.55 -22.09
N ALA A 221 -15.93 -2.63 -22.29
CA ALA A 221 -15.74 -3.51 -23.44
C ALA A 221 -16.03 -2.78 -24.77
N GLN A 222 -17.08 -1.95 -24.82
CA GLN A 222 -17.37 -1.12 -25.99
C GLN A 222 -16.28 -0.08 -26.25
N GLU A 223 -15.78 0.60 -25.21
CA GLU A 223 -14.66 1.56 -25.32
C GLU A 223 -13.41 0.86 -25.90
N MET A 224 -13.07 -0.33 -25.41
CA MET A 224 -11.92 -1.10 -25.90
C MET A 224 -12.09 -1.57 -27.34
N TRP A 225 -13.30 -1.99 -27.71
CA TRP A 225 -13.60 -2.38 -29.08
C TRP A 225 -13.46 -1.19 -30.04
N GLN A 226 -14.01 -0.03 -29.68
CA GLN A 226 -13.86 1.20 -30.48
C GLN A 226 -12.39 1.61 -30.61
N TRP A 227 -11.63 1.54 -29.51
CA TRP A 227 -10.19 1.84 -29.53
C TRP A 227 -9.41 0.89 -30.45
N MET A 228 -9.68 -0.41 -30.38
CA MET A 228 -9.07 -1.39 -31.28
C MET A 228 -9.41 -1.11 -32.74
N HIS A 229 -10.68 -0.82 -33.04
CA HIS A 229 -11.13 -0.52 -34.39
C HIS A 229 -10.45 0.74 -34.97
N GLN A 230 -10.32 1.79 -34.16
CA GLN A 230 -9.60 3.01 -34.54
C GLN A 230 -8.12 2.72 -34.89
N LEU A 231 -7.44 1.91 -34.08
CA LEU A 231 -6.04 1.53 -34.35
C LEU A 231 -5.89 0.71 -35.64
N GLU A 232 -6.86 -0.15 -35.93
CA GLU A 232 -6.88 -0.92 -37.19
C GLU A 232 -7.07 -0.01 -38.41
N ALA A 233 -7.96 0.98 -38.32
CA ALA A 233 -8.16 1.96 -39.38
C ALA A 233 -6.89 2.78 -39.64
N GLU A 234 -6.25 3.30 -38.60
CA GLU A 234 -4.98 4.04 -38.72
C GLU A 234 -3.87 3.18 -39.33
N LYS A 235 -3.77 1.91 -38.91
CA LYS A 235 -2.81 0.97 -39.48
C LYS A 235 -3.04 0.76 -40.97
N PHE A 236 -4.29 0.61 -41.40
CA PHE A 236 -4.64 0.45 -42.81
C PHE A 236 -4.22 1.66 -43.64
N ASP A 237 -4.54 2.87 -43.19
CA ASP A 237 -4.15 4.11 -43.87
C ASP A 237 -2.63 4.25 -43.99
N LEU A 238 -1.89 3.94 -42.92
CA LEU A 238 -0.42 3.95 -42.93
C LEU A 238 0.16 2.91 -43.89
N GLN A 239 -0.44 1.72 -43.98
CA GLN A 239 -0.01 0.68 -44.94
C GLN A 239 -0.24 1.13 -46.39
N TYR A 240 -1.37 1.77 -46.67
CA TYR A 240 -1.66 2.33 -47.99
C TYR A 240 -0.67 3.45 -48.35
N GLN A 241 -0.44 4.40 -47.44
CA GLN A 241 0.54 5.47 -47.61
C GLN A 241 1.95 4.92 -47.84
N PHE A 242 2.39 3.94 -47.06
CA PHE A 242 3.69 3.30 -47.22
C PHE A 242 3.86 2.67 -48.61
N THR A 243 2.82 2.01 -49.11
CA THR A 243 2.83 1.41 -50.45
C THR A 243 2.94 2.48 -51.55
N ARG A 244 2.20 3.60 -51.41
CA ARG A 244 2.29 4.75 -52.33
C ARG A 244 3.69 5.37 -52.32
N GLN A 245 4.23 5.64 -51.13
CA GLN A 245 5.58 6.20 -50.97
C GLN A 245 6.66 5.29 -51.56
N LYS A 246 6.51 3.96 -51.43
CA LYS A 246 7.44 3.01 -52.04
C LYS A 246 7.45 3.12 -53.57
N TYR A 247 6.28 3.30 -54.19
CA TYR A 247 6.19 3.56 -55.63
C TYR A 247 6.83 4.90 -56.02
N GLU A 248 6.49 5.98 -55.30
CA GLU A 248 7.06 7.31 -55.54
C GLU A 248 8.59 7.30 -55.45
N ILE A 249 9.16 6.64 -54.43
CA ILE A 249 10.61 6.48 -54.26
C ILE A 249 11.24 5.76 -55.46
N ASN A 250 10.61 4.70 -55.97
CA ASN A 250 11.12 3.98 -57.14
C ASN A 250 11.12 4.86 -58.39
N VAL A 251 10.04 5.61 -58.61
CA VAL A 251 9.96 6.56 -59.74
C VAL A 251 11.02 7.65 -59.61
N LEU A 252 11.20 8.22 -58.43
CA LEU A 252 12.22 9.24 -58.17
C LEU A 252 13.64 8.70 -58.40
N ARG A 253 13.93 7.47 -57.97
CA ARG A 253 15.22 6.81 -58.23
C ARG A 253 15.50 6.66 -59.73
N ASN A 254 14.49 6.28 -60.51
CA ASN A 254 14.61 6.18 -61.96
C ASN A 254 14.87 7.55 -62.59
N ARG A 255 14.09 8.58 -62.22
CA ARG A 255 14.28 9.94 -62.71
C ARG A 255 15.68 10.48 -62.42
N VAL A 256 16.18 10.28 -61.20
CA VAL A 256 17.55 10.66 -60.82
C VAL A 256 18.58 9.92 -61.68
N SER A 257 18.42 8.61 -61.88
CA SER A 257 19.30 7.80 -62.73
C SER A 257 19.33 8.30 -64.18
N ASP A 258 18.17 8.67 -64.72
CA ASP A 258 18.07 9.16 -66.10
C ASP A 258 18.71 10.54 -66.27
N HIS A 259 18.54 11.45 -65.30
CA HIS A 259 19.19 12.76 -65.30
C HIS A 259 20.71 12.70 -65.05
N LEU A 260 21.24 11.61 -64.48
CA LEU A 260 22.68 11.41 -64.28
C LEU A 260 23.36 10.74 -65.49
N LYS A 261 22.58 10.18 -66.43
CA LYS A 261 23.10 9.54 -67.65
C LYS A 261 23.21 10.50 -68.84
N THR A 262 22.57 11.65 -68.76
CA THR A 262 22.77 12.81 -69.66
C THR A 262 23.95 13.64 -69.19
#